data_AF-A0A166MIL8-F1
#
_entry.id   AF-A0A166MIL8-F1
#
_cell.length_a   1.000
_cell.length_b   1.000
_cell.length_c   1.000
_cell.angle_alpha   90.00
_cell.angle_beta   90.00
_cell.angle_gamma   90.00
#
_symmetry.space_group_name_H-M   'P 1'
#
loop_
_entity.id
_entity.type
_entity.pdbx_description
1 polymer ?
#
loop_
_entity_poly.entity_id
_entity_poly.type
_entity_poly.pdbx_seq_one_letter_code
_entity_poly.pdbx_strand_id
1 'polypeptide(L)'
;MPDPQIFKATYSGVPVYEMITKGVALMRRRADGWLNATQILKVAGFDKPQRTRILERDVQKGEHEKVQGGYGKYQGTWVPLDRGLEIAQEYHIEDFIRPIVNFKPSAQSPPPAPKHITQPSAKRKARDDRSSMSTRSVRDSVRGDSSDEQDELNS
;
A
#
# COMPACT_ATOMS: atom_id res chain seq x y z
N MET A 1 22.78 10.05 -16.80
CA MET A 1 21.47 9.66 -16.23
C MET A 1 20.87 10.90 -15.59
N PRO A 2 19.57 11.20 -15.79
CA PRO A 2 18.94 12.31 -15.08
C PRO A 2 19.03 12.09 -13.56
N ASP A 3 19.13 13.18 -12.80
CA ASP A 3 19.19 13.11 -11.35
C ASP A 3 17.94 12.41 -10.80
N PRO A 4 18.10 11.50 -9.82
CA PRO A 4 16.99 10.77 -9.23
C PRO A 4 16.03 11.75 -8.54
N GLN A 5 14.84 11.92 -9.12
CA GLN A 5 13.81 12.80 -8.60
C GLN A 5 13.12 12.16 -7.39
N ILE A 6 13.06 12.90 -6.28
CA ILE A 6 12.41 12.48 -5.04
C ILE A 6 11.09 13.23 -4.91
N PHE A 7 10.00 12.46 -4.78
CA PHE A 7 8.65 12.95 -4.62
C PHE A 7 8.21 12.83 -3.16
N LYS A 8 7.30 13.73 -2.75
CA LYS A 8 6.58 13.61 -1.48
C LYS A 8 5.23 12.98 -1.78
N ALA A 9 4.92 11.86 -1.15
CA ALA A 9 3.65 11.15 -1.30
C ALA A 9 3.07 10.78 0.06
N THR A 10 1.79 10.43 0.07
CA THR A 10 1.11 9.90 1.26
C THR A 10 0.32 8.67 0.86
N TYR A 11 0.58 7.54 1.53
CA TYR A 11 -0.12 6.27 1.30
C TYR A 11 -0.83 5.85 2.57
N SER A 12 -2.16 5.68 2.51
CA SER A 12 -2.97 5.31 3.67
C SER A 12 -2.72 6.20 4.90
N GLY A 13 -2.53 7.50 4.69
CA GLY A 13 -2.22 8.46 5.76
C GLY A 13 -0.75 8.51 6.18
N VAL A 14 0.11 7.62 5.68
CA VAL A 14 1.54 7.61 6.00
C VAL A 14 2.33 8.45 4.99
N PRO A 15 2.98 9.55 5.42
CA PRO A 15 3.79 10.38 4.54
C PRO A 15 5.15 9.72 4.25
N VAL A 16 5.52 9.65 2.98
CA VAL A 16 6.78 9.05 2.49
C VAL A 16 7.51 9.99 1.52
N TYR A 17 8.83 9.80 1.45
CA TYR A 17 9.60 10.15 0.26
C TYR A 17 9.59 8.95 -0.69
N GLU A 18 9.45 9.19 -1.98
CA GLU A 18 9.48 8.17 -3.02
C GLU A 18 10.47 8.58 -4.11
N MET A 19 11.29 7.63 -4.57
CA MET A 19 12.10 7.80 -5.78
C MET A 19 11.93 6.59 -6.69
N ILE A 20 12.05 6.81 -8.00
CA ILE A 20 12.12 5.71 -8.97
C ILE A 20 13.58 5.41 -9.25
N THR A 21 13.98 4.16 -9.08
CA THR A 21 15.33 3.67 -9.42
C THR A 21 15.25 2.29 -10.04
N LYS A 22 15.95 2.08 -11.16
CA LYS A 22 15.85 0.85 -11.99
C LYS A 22 14.39 0.43 -12.27
N GLY A 23 13.49 1.38 -12.50
CA GLY A 23 12.06 1.10 -12.74
C GLY A 23 11.26 0.65 -11.51
N VAL A 24 11.86 0.68 -10.32
CA VAL A 24 11.22 0.30 -9.05
C VAL A 24 11.02 1.55 -8.20
N ALA A 25 9.83 1.70 -7.62
CA ALA A 25 9.56 2.71 -6.59
C ALA A 25 10.22 2.28 -5.27
N LEU A 26 11.09 3.14 -4.76
CA LEU A 26 11.74 3.02 -3.46
C LEU A 26 11.21 4.11 -2.52
N MET A 27 10.77 3.71 -1.34
CA MET A 27 10.09 4.57 -0.38
C MET A 27 10.84 4.64 0.95
N ARG A 28 10.80 5.83 1.55
CA ARG A 28 11.30 6.13 2.89
C ARG A 28 10.23 6.85 3.70
N ARG A 29 9.87 6.35 4.87
CA ARG A 29 8.90 7.01 5.76
C ARG A 29 9.46 8.32 6.29
N ARG A 30 8.59 9.34 6.39
CA ARG A 30 8.96 10.66 6.90
C ARG A 30 8.96 10.74 8.43
N ALA A 31 8.21 9.87 9.10
CA ALA A 31 8.05 9.90 10.56
C ALA A 31 9.29 9.37 11.30
N ASP A 32 9.83 8.25 10.82
CA ASP A 32 10.92 7.50 11.47
C ASP A 32 12.12 7.26 10.55
N GLY A 33 12.01 7.61 9.26
CA GLY A 33 13.09 7.40 8.29
C GLY A 33 13.23 5.96 7.78
N TRP A 34 12.31 5.06 8.12
CA TRP A 34 12.40 3.65 7.74
C TRP A 34 12.30 3.45 6.22
N LEU A 35 13.00 2.43 5.72
CA LEU A 35 13.04 2.05 4.31
C LEU A 35 12.27 0.75 4.05
N ASN A 36 11.68 0.63 2.87
CA ASN A 36 11.03 -0.61 2.46
C ASN A 36 12.07 -1.59 1.87
N ALA A 37 12.50 -2.57 2.67
CA ALA A 37 13.47 -3.59 2.29
C ALA A 37 13.00 -4.44 1.10
N THR A 38 11.70 -4.69 0.96
CA THR A 38 11.18 -5.43 -0.20
C THR A 38 11.46 -4.69 -1.51
N GLN A 39 11.39 -3.36 -1.50
CA GLN A 39 11.73 -2.52 -2.66
C GLN A 39 13.23 -2.49 -2.92
N ILE A 40 14.07 -2.42 -1.87
CA ILE A 40 15.54 -2.52 -1.99
C ILE A 40 15.93 -3.83 -2.71
N LEU A 41 15.35 -4.96 -2.28
CA LEU A 41 15.64 -6.25 -2.91
C LEU A 41 15.13 -6.36 -4.36
N LYS A 42 14.05 -5.63 -4.71
CA LYS A 42 13.61 -5.51 -6.12
C LYS A 42 14.61 -4.71 -6.96
N VAL A 43 15.19 -3.64 -6.40
CA VAL A 43 16.25 -2.84 -7.06
C VAL A 43 17.53 -3.68 -7.26
N ALA A 44 17.80 -4.62 -6.36
CA ALA A 44 18.87 -5.60 -6.49
C ALA A 44 18.60 -6.67 -7.56
N GLY A 45 17.39 -6.75 -8.13
CA GLY A 45 17.04 -7.68 -9.20
C GLY A 45 16.57 -9.05 -8.73
N PHE A 46 16.35 -9.26 -7.43
CA PHE A 46 15.85 -10.52 -6.91
C PHE A 46 14.39 -10.75 -7.30
N ASP A 47 14.06 -11.97 -7.70
CA ASP A 47 12.70 -12.40 -8.00
C ASP A 47 11.86 -12.65 -6.74
N LYS A 48 10.58 -13.01 -6.90
CA LYS A 48 9.68 -13.16 -5.74
C LYS A 48 10.16 -14.26 -4.77
N PRO A 49 10.49 -15.50 -5.20
CA PRO A 49 11.02 -16.53 -4.32
C PRO A 49 12.30 -16.11 -3.57
N GLN A 50 13.27 -15.51 -4.27
CA GLN A 50 14.53 -15.07 -3.67
C GLN A 50 14.30 -14.01 -2.59
N ARG A 51 13.46 -13.00 -2.89
CA ARG A 51 13.12 -11.95 -1.92
C ARG A 51 12.44 -12.52 -0.69
N THR A 52 11.49 -13.43 -0.84
CA THR A 52 10.83 -14.08 0.31
C THR A 52 11.85 -14.79 1.20
N ARG A 53 12.77 -15.56 0.61
CA ARG A 53 13.81 -16.28 1.36
C ARG A 53 14.76 -15.35 2.12
N ILE A 54 15.22 -14.28 1.48
CA ILE A 54 16.11 -13.27 2.11
C ILE A 54 15.37 -12.55 3.25
N LEU A 55 14.13 -12.15 3.00
CA LEU A 55 13.32 -11.45 4.01
C LEU A 55 13.13 -12.32 5.26
N GLU A 56 12.73 -13.58 5.09
CA GLU A 56 12.45 -14.50 6.21
C GLU A 56 13.72 -14.92 6.96
N ARG A 57 14.83 -15.15 6.22
CA ARG A 57 16.05 -15.67 6.84
C ARG A 57 16.95 -14.61 7.44
N ASP A 58 16.96 -13.40 6.91
CA ASP A 58 18.01 -12.43 7.26
C ASP A 58 17.42 -11.10 7.72
N VAL A 59 16.42 -10.57 7.01
CA VAL A 59 15.85 -9.25 7.34
C VAL A 59 14.94 -9.30 8.56
N GLN A 60 14.03 -10.29 8.62
CA GLN A 60 12.99 -10.39 9.66
C GLN A 60 13.49 -10.97 10.99
N LYS A 61 14.78 -11.33 11.09
CA LYS A 61 15.39 -11.70 12.37
C LYS A 61 15.71 -10.48 13.25
N GLY A 62 15.90 -9.32 12.63
CA GLY A 62 16.18 -8.06 13.32
C GLY A 62 14.95 -7.18 13.50
N GLU A 63 15.17 -5.91 13.85
CA GLU A 63 14.11 -4.91 13.93
C GLU A 63 13.49 -4.64 12.56
N HIS A 64 12.17 -4.85 12.45
CA HIS A 64 11.43 -4.69 11.21
C HIS A 64 9.93 -4.55 11.47
N GLU A 65 9.20 -4.11 10.46
CA GLU A 65 7.74 -3.99 10.46
C GLU A 65 7.20 -4.61 9.17
N LYS A 66 6.25 -5.53 9.31
CA LYS A 66 5.54 -6.11 8.16
C LYS A 66 4.27 -5.33 7.90
N VAL A 67 4.21 -4.65 6.76
CA VAL A 67 2.99 -4.01 6.27
C VAL A 67 2.34 -4.91 5.22
N GLN A 68 1.20 -5.48 5.57
CA GLN A 68 0.36 -6.33 4.71
C GLN A 68 -1.05 -5.72 4.61
N GLY A 69 -1.69 -5.83 3.44
CA GLY A 69 -2.99 -5.17 3.18
C GLY A 69 -2.87 -3.69 2.81
N GLY A 70 -3.97 -3.06 2.38
CA GLY A 70 -3.98 -1.66 1.92
C GLY A 70 -3.35 -1.42 0.53
N TYR A 71 -2.81 -0.21 0.30
CA TYR A 71 -2.30 0.21 -1.00
C TYR A 71 -1.04 -0.56 -1.41
N GLY A 72 -1.11 -1.30 -2.53
CA GLY A 72 -0.11 -2.30 -2.91
C GLY A 72 1.34 -1.81 -3.05
N LYS A 73 1.58 -0.55 -3.45
CA LYS A 73 2.96 -0.04 -3.58
C LYS A 73 3.66 0.19 -2.24
N TYR A 74 2.90 0.43 -1.17
CA TYR A 74 3.40 0.72 0.17
C TYR A 74 3.67 -0.56 1.00
N GLN A 75 3.09 -1.68 0.59
CA GLN A 75 3.28 -2.97 1.25
C GLN A 75 4.74 -3.44 1.20
N GLY A 76 5.13 -4.24 2.19
CA GLY A 76 6.46 -4.83 2.28
C GLY A 76 6.97 -4.95 3.70
N THR A 77 8.23 -5.36 3.82
CA THR A 77 8.97 -5.31 5.08
C THR A 77 9.69 -3.97 5.17
N TRP A 78 9.41 -3.21 6.21
CA TRP A 78 10.06 -1.95 6.52
C TRP A 78 11.14 -2.18 7.58
N VAL A 79 12.27 -1.49 7.44
CA VAL A 79 13.42 -1.61 8.34
C VAL A 79 13.99 -0.22 8.66
N PRO A 80 14.69 -0.06 9.80
CA PRO A 80 15.45 1.14 10.10
C PRO A 80 16.40 1.54 8.95
N LEU A 81 16.67 2.84 8.83
CA LEU A 81 17.48 3.40 7.76
C LEU A 81 18.84 2.70 7.63
N ASP A 82 19.52 2.50 8.77
CA ASP A 82 20.84 1.88 8.84
C ASP A 82 20.80 0.44 8.33
N ARG A 83 19.78 -0.34 8.74
CA ARG A 83 19.61 -1.71 8.23
C ARG A 83 19.31 -1.75 6.74
N GLY A 84 18.53 -0.80 6.22
CA GLY A 84 18.28 -0.69 4.79
C GLY A 84 19.54 -0.37 3.98
N LEU A 85 20.44 0.45 4.55
CA LEU A 85 21.76 0.73 3.98
C LEU A 85 22.66 -0.51 3.95
N GLU A 86 22.74 -1.26 5.05
CA GLU A 86 23.51 -2.51 5.11
C GLU A 86 23.07 -3.51 4.04
N ILE A 87 21.75 -3.71 3.88
CA ILE A 87 21.20 -4.59 2.84
C ILE A 87 21.62 -4.12 1.44
N ALA A 88 21.62 -2.81 1.20
CA ALA A 88 22.02 -2.26 -0.09
C ALA A 88 23.52 -2.38 -0.34
N GLN A 89 24.35 -2.30 0.70
CA GLN A 89 25.79 -2.54 0.61
C GLN A 89 26.10 -4.00 0.32
N GLU A 90 25.43 -4.92 1.04
CA GLU A 90 25.56 -6.37 0.86
C GLU A 90 25.27 -6.82 -0.57
N TYR A 91 24.27 -6.20 -1.21
CA TYR A 91 23.87 -6.50 -2.58
C TYR A 91 24.40 -5.51 -3.63
N HIS A 92 25.38 -4.67 -3.27
CA HIS A 92 26.07 -3.75 -4.18
C HIS A 92 25.14 -2.81 -4.96
N ILE A 93 24.09 -2.30 -4.29
CA ILE A 93 23.16 -1.32 -4.84
C ILE A 93 23.10 0.00 -4.05
N GLU A 94 24.07 0.24 -3.15
CA GLU A 94 24.10 1.44 -2.32
C GLU A 94 23.98 2.73 -3.14
N ASP A 95 24.72 2.84 -4.25
CA ASP A 95 24.71 4.02 -5.12
C ASP A 95 23.32 4.36 -5.67
N PHE A 96 22.47 3.34 -5.87
CA PHE A 96 21.11 3.53 -6.39
C PHE A 96 20.14 4.03 -5.32
N ILE A 97 20.42 3.81 -4.04
CA ILE A 97 19.52 4.16 -2.94
C ILE A 97 20.01 5.39 -2.15
N ARG A 98 21.30 5.71 -2.24
CA ARG A 98 21.94 6.83 -1.55
C ARG A 98 21.20 8.17 -1.74
N PRO A 99 20.59 8.50 -2.89
CA PRO A 99 19.81 9.74 -3.04
C PRO A 99 18.64 9.88 -2.06
N ILE A 100 17.83 8.83 -1.84
CA ILE A 100 16.69 8.89 -0.90
C ILE A 100 17.13 8.79 0.57
N VAL A 101 18.25 8.12 0.82
CA VAL A 101 18.85 8.04 2.16
C VAL A 101 19.37 9.42 2.61
N ASN A 102 20.12 10.09 1.74
CA ASN A 102 20.75 11.36 2.05
C ASN A 102 19.83 12.56 1.89
N PHE A 103 18.61 12.35 1.36
CA PHE A 103 17.64 13.41 1.19
C PHE A 103 17.29 14.06 2.52
N LYS A 104 17.69 15.33 2.66
CA LYS A 104 17.27 16.21 3.74
C LYS A 104 16.23 17.18 3.16
N PRO A 105 14.99 17.22 3.68
CA PRO A 105 14.04 18.23 3.26
C PRO A 105 14.62 19.60 3.61
N SER A 106 14.90 20.43 2.60
CA SER A 106 15.25 21.83 2.84
C SER A 106 14.07 22.54 3.49
N ALA A 107 14.31 23.25 4.58
CA ALA A 107 13.32 24.08 5.27
C ALA A 107 12.86 25.31 4.45
N GLN A 108 13.45 25.52 3.27
CA GLN A 108 12.98 26.54 2.34
C GLN A 108 11.59 26.14 1.85
N SER A 109 10.63 26.99 2.19
CA SER A 109 9.26 26.96 1.70
C SER A 109 9.31 26.74 0.19
N PRO A 110 8.68 25.69 -0.37
CA PRO A 110 8.58 25.59 -1.81
C PRO A 110 7.94 26.88 -2.33
N PRO A 111 8.41 27.47 -3.44
CA PRO A 111 7.72 28.59 -4.06
C PRO A 111 6.24 28.20 -4.24
N PRO A 112 5.30 29.12 -4.01
CA PRO A 112 3.87 28.82 -4.09
C PRO A 112 3.59 28.09 -5.40
N ALA A 113 3.00 26.90 -5.31
CA ALA A 113 2.63 26.13 -6.50
C ALA A 113 1.78 27.02 -7.43
N PRO A 114 1.94 26.92 -8.77
CA PRO A 114 1.05 27.58 -9.69
C PRO A 114 -0.39 27.16 -9.35
N LYS A 115 -1.27 28.15 -9.12
CA LYS A 115 -2.68 27.92 -8.81
C LYS A 115 -3.31 27.08 -9.92
N HIS A 116 -3.48 25.78 -9.70
CA HIS A 116 -4.35 25.00 -10.56
C HIS A 116 -5.77 25.45 -10.25
N ILE A 117 -6.42 26.04 -11.25
CA ILE A 117 -7.86 26.35 -11.21
C ILE A 117 -8.56 25.01 -11.02
N THR A 118 -8.97 24.71 -9.80
CA THR A 118 -9.90 23.61 -9.53
C THR A 118 -11.19 23.94 -10.25
N GLN A 119 -11.49 23.21 -11.32
CA GLN A 119 -12.84 23.15 -11.88
C GLN A 119 -13.81 22.74 -10.75
N PRO A 120 -14.90 23.48 -10.51
CA PRO A 120 -15.86 23.12 -9.48
C PRO A 120 -16.61 21.86 -9.87
N SER A 121 -16.48 20.82 -9.05
CA SER A 121 -17.30 19.61 -9.11
C SER A 121 -18.78 19.99 -9.02
N ALA A 122 -19.54 19.75 -10.08
CA ALA A 122 -20.98 20.00 -10.10
C ALA A 122 -21.66 19.19 -8.98
N LYS A 123 -22.38 19.92 -8.12
CA LYS A 123 -23.17 19.39 -7.01
C LYS A 123 -24.24 18.43 -7.51
N ARG A 124 -24.38 17.30 -6.81
CA ARG A 124 -25.49 16.35 -6.90
C ARG A 124 -26.83 17.10 -6.77
N LYS A 125 -27.73 16.90 -7.73
CA LYS A 125 -29.11 17.41 -7.67
C LYS A 125 -30.03 16.24 -7.34
N ALA A 126 -30.57 16.23 -6.13
CA ALA A 126 -31.69 15.41 -5.75
C ALA A 126 -32.93 15.83 -6.55
N ARG A 127 -33.67 14.87 -7.10
CA ARG A 127 -35.05 15.06 -7.56
C ARG A 127 -35.87 13.82 -7.20
N ASP A 128 -36.77 14.06 -6.25
CA ASP A 128 -38.00 13.34 -5.98
C ASP A 128 -38.95 13.50 -7.19
N ASP A 129 -39.55 12.40 -7.67
CA ASP A 129 -40.99 12.38 -8.03
C ASP A 129 -41.53 10.94 -8.14
N ARG A 130 -42.79 10.81 -7.75
CA ARG A 130 -43.59 9.59 -7.53
C ARG A 130 -44.16 9.00 -8.81
N SER A 131 -44.38 7.67 -8.83
CA SER A 131 -45.66 7.08 -9.30
C SER A 131 -45.79 5.59 -8.98
N SER A 132 -47.01 5.21 -8.61
CA SER A 132 -47.61 3.90 -8.28
C SER A 132 -47.26 2.77 -9.27
N MET A 133 -47.31 1.47 -8.97
CA MET A 133 -48.47 0.69 -8.50
C MET A 133 -48.10 -0.81 -8.44
N SER A 134 -48.85 -1.59 -7.65
CA SER A 134 -48.90 -3.07 -7.61
C SER A 134 -47.70 -3.77 -6.93
N THR A 135 -47.85 -4.64 -5.92
CA THR A 135 -48.92 -5.61 -5.63
C THR A 135 -49.13 -5.80 -4.12
N ARG A 136 -50.39 -6.03 -3.73
CA ARG A 136 -50.79 -6.46 -2.38
C ARG A 136 -50.40 -7.92 -2.16
N SER A 137 -49.76 -8.24 -1.05
CA SER A 137 -49.70 -9.60 -0.50
C SER A 137 -50.12 -9.56 0.96
N VAL A 138 -51.34 -10.06 1.20
CA VAL A 138 -51.93 -10.24 2.53
C VAL A 138 -51.52 -11.63 3.02
N ARG A 139 -50.96 -11.69 4.24
CA ARG A 139 -50.81 -12.88 5.09
C ARG A 139 -52.19 -13.54 5.30
N ASP A 140 -52.27 -14.86 5.33
CA ASP A 140 -52.48 -15.57 6.61
C ASP A 140 -52.34 -17.09 6.46
N SER A 141 -51.55 -17.65 7.39
CA SER A 141 -51.65 -18.92 8.13
C SER A 141 -52.57 -20.05 7.63
N VAL A 142 -52.09 -21.30 7.69
CA VAL A 142 -52.69 -22.46 8.43
C VAL A 142 -52.19 -23.84 7.91
N ARG A 143 -51.51 -24.57 8.81
CA ARG A 143 -51.54 -26.04 9.12
C ARG A 143 -51.02 -27.12 8.14
N GLY A 144 -50.43 -28.15 8.78
CA GLY A 144 -50.28 -29.55 8.31
C GLY A 144 -48.80 -29.96 8.20
N ASP A 145 -48.14 -30.49 9.23
CA ASP A 145 -48.21 -31.85 9.81
C ASP A 145 -47.44 -32.93 9.02
N SER A 146 -46.76 -33.79 9.80
CA SER A 146 -46.18 -35.11 9.49
C SER A 146 -44.76 -35.24 8.90
N SER A 147 -43.82 -35.52 9.82
CA SER A 147 -43.03 -36.77 10.01
C SER A 147 -41.99 -37.29 9.00
N ASP A 148 -40.98 -37.91 9.64
CA ASP A 148 -40.06 -38.99 9.24
C ASP A 148 -38.78 -38.59 8.50
N GLU A 149 -37.62 -38.66 9.18
CA GLU A 149 -36.67 -39.82 9.21
C GLU A 149 -35.85 -39.89 7.90
N GLN A 150 -34.57 -40.22 7.83
CA GLN A 150 -33.48 -40.50 8.75
C GLN A 150 -32.21 -40.52 7.86
N ASP A 151 -31.06 -40.52 8.53
CA ASP A 151 -29.85 -41.26 8.20
C ASP A 151 -28.69 -40.74 7.33
N GLU A 152 -27.55 -40.87 8.01
CA GLU A 152 -26.23 -41.37 7.59
C GLU A 152 -25.26 -40.46 6.82
N LEU A 153 -24.35 -39.87 7.60
CA LEU A 153 -22.93 -40.29 7.64
C LEU A 153 -22.51 -41.18 6.48
N ASN A 154 -21.58 -40.69 5.65
CA ASN A 154 -20.72 -41.62 4.94
C ASN A 154 -19.28 -41.12 4.88
N SER A 155 -18.46 -41.87 5.62
CA SER A 155 -17.06 -42.26 5.42
C SER A 155 -15.96 -41.21 5.38
#